data_AF-A0A9X9MEF1-F1
#
_entry.id   AF-A0A9X9MEF1-F1
#
_cell.length_a   1.000
_cell.length_b   1.000
_cell.length_c   1.000
_cell.angle_alpha   90.00
_cell.angle_beta   90.00
_cell.angle_gamma   90.00
#
_symmetry.space_group_name_H-M   'P 1'
#
loop_
_entity.id
_entity.type
_entity.pdbx_description
1 polymer ?
#
loop_
_entity_poly.entity_id
_entity_poly.type
_entity_poly.pdbx_seq_one_letter_code
_entity_poly.pdbx_strand_id
1 'polypeptide(L)' 'MFWGCFTGPEKGPCLFWEKEWGSINSQKYCEKIVPFIDGMVSMKPWVSVM' A
#
# COMPACT_ATOMS: atom_id res chain seq x y z
N MET A 1 11.74 -2.64 -7.40
CA MET A 1 11.66 -1.80 -6.17
C MET A 1 10.73 -2.53 -5.20
N PHE A 2 10.72 -2.20 -3.91
CA PHE A 2 9.80 -2.82 -2.94
C PHE A 2 9.04 -1.72 -2.20
N TRP A 3 7.74 -1.89 -2.06
CA TRP A 3 6.89 -1.04 -1.24
C TRP A 3 6.26 -1.89 -0.14
N GLY A 4 6.15 -1.33 1.06
CA GLY A 4 5.44 -1.97 2.16
C GLY A 4 5.04 -0.95 3.19
N CYS A 5 4.02 -1.29 3.98
CA CYS A 5 3.56 -0.48 5.09
C CYS A 5 3.43 -1.29 6.37
N PHE A 6 3.19 -0.61 7.48
CA PHE A 6 2.94 -1.19 8.79
C PHE A 6 1.94 -0.32 9.55
N THR A 7 1.25 -0.91 10.51
CA THR A 7 0.33 -0.21 11.41
C THR A 7 0.60 -0.64 12.85
N GLY A 8 1.07 0.28 13.68
CA GLY A 8 1.56 -0.05 15.02
C GLY A 8 2.67 -1.13 14.96
N PRO A 9 2.55 -2.24 15.72
CA PRO A 9 3.52 -3.33 15.71
C PRO A 9 3.30 -4.34 14.57
N GLU A 10 2.25 -4.21 13.76
CA GLU A 10 1.89 -5.20 12.73
C GLU A 10 2.42 -4.82 11.35
N LYS A 11 2.86 -5.84 10.61
CA LYS A 11 3.15 -5.70 9.18
C LYS A 11 1.84 -5.47 8.41
N GLY A 12 1.86 -4.46 7.55
CA GLY A 12 0.80 -4.21 6.58
C GLY A 12 1.10 -4.89 5.23
N PRO A 13 0.27 -4.61 4.21
CA PRO A 13 0.50 -5.04 2.85
C PRO A 13 1.89 -4.64 2.34
N CYS A 14 2.42 -5.48 1.45
CA CYS A 14 3.62 -5.18 0.71
C CYS A 14 3.47 -5.60 -0.75
N LEU A 15 4.31 -5.00 -1.59
CA LEU A 15 4.26 -5.12 -3.04
C LEU A 15 5.68 -5.09 -3.58
N PHE A 16 6.04 -6.12 -4.35
CA PHE A 16 7.19 -6.02 -5.23
C PHE A 16 6.80 -5.15 -6.43
N TRP A 17 7.55 -4.07 -6.63
CA TRP A 17 7.32 -3.14 -7.71
C TRP A 17 7.92 -3.68 -8.99
N GLU A 18 7.03 -4.08 -9.91
CA GLU A 18 7.39 -4.69 -11.18
C GLU A 18 8.18 -3.74 -12.07
N LYS A 19 9.15 -4.29 -12.81
CA LYS A 19 10.02 -3.49 -13.71
C LYS A 19 9.22 -2.74 -14.76
N GLU A 20 8.15 -3.36 -15.26
CA GLU A 20 7.24 -2.82 -16.26
C GLU A 20 6.49 -1.57 -15.80
N TRP A 21 6.35 -1.38 -14.47
CA TRP A 21 5.71 -0.20 -13.90
C TRP A 21 6.64 1.01 -13.90
N GLY A 22 7.91 0.89 -14.29
CA GLY A 22 8.86 2.00 -14.34
C GLY A 22 9.11 2.65 -12.98
N SER A 23 9.38 3.96 -12.94
CA SER A 23 9.54 4.69 -11.67
C SER A 23 8.21 4.98 -10.99
N ILE A 24 8.23 5.02 -9.66
CA ILE A 24 7.08 5.44 -8.84
C ILE A 24 6.79 6.93 -9.05
N ASN A 25 5.50 7.26 -9.13
CA ASN A 25 5.00 8.64 -9.17
C ASN A 25 3.60 8.68 -8.52
N SER A 26 3.02 9.88 -8.40
CA SER A 26 1.70 10.05 -7.77
C SER A 26 0.62 9.18 -8.41
N GLN A 27 0.53 9.18 -9.74
CA GLN A 27 -0.47 8.38 -10.47
C GLN A 27 -0.32 6.89 -10.19
N LYS A 28 0.88 6.33 -10.39
CA LYS A 28 1.11 4.89 -10.20
C LYS A 28 1.00 4.48 -8.74
N TYR A 29 1.32 5.37 -7.80
CA TYR A 29 1.05 5.12 -6.38
C TYR A 29 -0.45 4.97 -6.13
N CYS A 30 -1.27 5.89 -6.66
CA CYS A 30 -2.72 5.80 -6.58
C CYS A 30 -3.28 4.54 -7.25
N GLU A 31 -2.73 4.14 -8.40
CA GLU A 31 -3.21 2.95 -9.12
C GLU A 31 -2.79 1.62 -8.48
N LYS A 32 -1.55 1.55 -7.97
CA LYS A 32 -0.94 0.28 -7.54
C LYS A 32 -0.90 0.06 -6.03
N ILE A 33 -0.92 1.13 -5.23
CA ILE A 33 -0.71 1.04 -3.78
C ILE A 33 -1.98 1.40 -3.01
N VAL A 34 -2.68 2.47 -3.39
CA VAL A 34 -3.90 2.90 -2.68
C VAL A 34 -4.96 1.80 -2.56
N PRO A 35 -5.24 0.96 -3.58
CA PRO A 35 -6.20 -0.13 -3.45
C PRO A 35 -5.82 -1.17 -2.37
N PHE A 36 -4.53 -1.39 -2.14
CA PHE A 36 -4.06 -2.31 -1.09
C PHE A 36 -4.25 -1.72 0.31
N ILE A 37 -3.99 -0.42 0.45
CA ILE A 37 -4.22 0.30 1.71
C ILE A 37 -5.73 0.34 2.01
N ASP A 38 -6.54 0.70 1.02
CA ASP A 38 -8.00 0.77 1.14
C ASP A 38 -8.60 -0.59 1.54
N GLY A 39 -8.14 -1.67 0.90
CA GLY A 39 -8.52 -3.03 1.29
C GLY A 39 -8.11 -3.39 2.72
N MET A 40 -6.89 -3.03 3.15
CA MET A 40 -6.44 -3.27 4.54
C MET A 40 -7.31 -2.52 5.55
N VAL A 41 -7.57 -1.24 5.31
CA VAL A 41 -8.36 -0.39 6.20
C VAL A 41 -9.80 -0.88 6.27
N SER A 42 -10.39 -1.22 5.13
CA SER A 42 -11.75 -1.75 5.05
C SER A 42 -11.93 -3.07 5.80
N MET A 43 -10.89 -3.92 5.84
CA MET A 43 -10.92 -5.20 6.56
C MET A 43 -10.57 -5.07 8.05
N LYS A 44 -9.91 -3.98 8.48
CA LYS A 44 -9.47 -3.77 9.85
C LYS A 44 -10.05 -2.45 10.40
N PRO A 45 -11.27 -2.46 10.97
CA PRO A 45 -11.97 -1.25 11.43
C PRO A 45 -11.22 -0.43 12.50
N TRP A 46 -10.27 -1.04 13.21
CA TRP A 46 -9.41 -0.38 14.19
C TRP A 46 -8.21 0.35 13.60
N VAL A 47 -7.90 0.12 12.31
CA VAL A 47 -6.89 0.86 11.57
C VAL A 47 -7.53 2.15 11.10
N SER A 48 -7.34 3.22 11.87
CA SER A 48 -7.82 4.56 11.51
C SER A 48 -6.83 5.24 10.57
N VAL A 49 -7.31 5.69 9.41
CA VAL A 49 -6.58 6.63 8.54
C VAL A 49 -6.96 8.04 9.01
N MET A 50 -6.39 8.46 10.15
CA MET A 50 -6.55 9.82 10.67
C MET A 50 -5.40 10.70 10.18
#